data_AF-A0A7S4UDQ9-F1
#
_entry.id   AF-A0A7S4UDQ9-F1
#
_cell.length_a   1.000
_cell.length_b   1.000
_cell.length_c   1.000
_cell.angle_alpha   90.00
_cell.angle_beta   90.00
_cell.angle_gamma   90.00
#
_symmetry.space_group_name_H-M   'P 1'
#
loop_
_entity.id
_entity.type
_entity.pdbx_description
1 polymer ?
#
loop_
_entity_poly.entity_id
_entity_poly.type
_entity_poly.pdbx_seq_one_letter_code
_entity_poly.pdbx_strand_id
1 'polypeptide(L)'
;RDEMSEMWINYYDIFVRNAFGNFFDILKEVTYSPVMGWYLTHVLSSSFDWDGNMPNENYAREVMQLFTIGLFHLNKDGTPKLDASGKKRETYSNRHILSFAKVFTGFINQAPRMNAEFTIGNNYIDPMGLHAPFHDVYPKPDLHGNFIGDGYPLCSDPPPPQSFLEQGAKYYRRTDGGDTALSLGAGSALSQALCGPQGKCGSLYTVTLRETLACSGSECSA
;
A
#
# COMPACT_ATOMS: atom_id res chain seq x y z
N ARG A 1 -40.45 4.99 -3.88
CA ARG A 1 -40.02 4.45 -2.57
C ARG A 1 -38.75 5.19 -2.22
N ASP A 2 -38.88 6.16 -1.31
CA ASP A 2 -37.93 7.26 -1.06
C ASP A 2 -37.03 6.93 0.15
N GLU A 3 -36.50 5.71 0.19
CA GLU A 3 -35.82 5.13 1.38
C GLU A 3 -34.28 5.21 1.29
N MET A 4 -33.74 6.11 0.47
CA MET A 4 -32.29 6.20 0.18
C MET A 4 -31.79 7.64 -0.03
N SER A 5 -32.65 8.63 0.19
CA SER A 5 -32.35 10.03 -0.14
C SER A 5 -31.36 10.63 0.84
N GLU A 6 -31.45 10.29 2.12
CA GLU A 6 -30.56 10.79 3.17
C GLU A 6 -29.11 10.33 2.94
N MET A 7 -28.91 9.09 2.48
CA MET A 7 -27.59 8.55 2.12
C MET A 7 -26.88 9.40 1.06
N TRP A 8 -27.58 9.75 -0.02
CA TRP A 8 -27.00 10.55 -1.09
C TRP A 8 -26.78 11.99 -0.65
N ILE A 9 -27.73 12.59 0.07
CA ILE A 9 -27.58 13.95 0.61
C ILE A 9 -26.35 14.03 1.52
N ASN A 10 -26.18 13.07 2.43
CA ASN A 10 -25.03 13.02 3.33
C ASN A 10 -23.70 12.91 2.56
N TYR A 11 -23.65 12.10 1.50
CA TYR A 11 -22.47 12.00 0.65
C TYR A 11 -22.18 13.32 -0.08
N TYR A 12 -23.19 13.99 -0.63
CA TYR A 12 -23.02 15.27 -1.30
C TYR A 12 -22.61 16.40 -0.34
N ASP A 13 -23.06 16.36 0.92
CA ASP A 13 -22.69 17.33 1.95
C ASP A 13 -21.17 17.36 2.21
N ILE A 14 -20.44 16.27 1.95
CA ILE A 14 -18.97 16.25 2.01
C ILE A 14 -18.39 17.34 1.10
N PHE A 15 -18.87 17.44 -0.13
CA PHE A 15 -18.40 18.41 -1.11
C PHE A 15 -18.88 19.82 -0.79
N VAL A 16 -20.08 19.97 -0.23
CA VAL A 16 -20.60 21.28 0.21
C VAL A 16 -19.77 21.83 1.36
N ARG A 17 -19.48 21.02 2.39
CA ARG A 17 -18.65 21.42 3.54
C ARG A 17 -17.22 21.76 3.13
N ASN A 18 -16.66 21.02 2.19
CA ASN A 18 -15.28 21.20 1.71
C ASN A 18 -15.17 22.04 0.43
N ALA A 19 -16.23 22.78 0.04
CA ALA A 19 -16.28 23.50 -1.24
C ALA A 19 -15.12 24.50 -1.44
N PHE A 20 -14.59 25.06 -0.35
CA PHE A 20 -13.45 25.97 -0.35
C PHE A 20 -12.23 25.41 0.40
N GLY A 21 -12.25 24.10 0.71
CA GLY A 21 -11.20 23.40 1.42
C GLY A 21 -10.10 22.88 0.48
N ASN A 22 -9.40 21.84 0.92
CA ASN A 22 -8.39 21.17 0.10
C ASN A 22 -8.85 19.76 -0.27
N PHE A 23 -8.21 19.20 -1.30
CA PHE A 23 -8.55 17.88 -1.83
C PHE A 23 -8.32 16.74 -0.84
N PHE A 24 -7.36 16.88 0.08
CA PHE A 24 -7.09 15.86 1.09
C PHE A 24 -8.27 15.71 2.05
N ASP A 25 -8.88 16.81 2.50
CA ASP A 25 -10.04 16.76 3.40
C ASP A 25 -11.26 16.10 2.72
N ILE A 26 -11.50 16.42 1.44
CA ILE A 26 -12.53 15.76 0.63
C ILE A 26 -12.26 14.26 0.54
N LEU A 27 -11.05 13.87 0.12
CA LEU A 27 -10.69 12.47 -0.07
C LEU A 27 -10.77 11.69 1.24
N LYS A 28 -10.39 12.30 2.36
CA LYS A 28 -10.51 11.71 3.69
C LYS A 28 -11.97 11.45 4.04
N GLU A 29 -12.85 12.44 3.95
CA GLU A 29 -14.28 12.23 4.24
C GLU A 29 -14.91 11.18 3.31
N VAL A 30 -14.59 11.23 2.01
CA VAL A 30 -15.02 10.23 1.02
C VAL A 30 -14.52 8.82 1.38
N THR A 31 -13.28 8.68 1.85
CA THR A 31 -12.71 7.38 2.28
C THR A 31 -13.53 6.74 3.40
N TYR A 32 -13.96 7.56 4.37
CA TYR A 32 -14.76 7.09 5.50
C TYR A 32 -16.25 6.98 5.18
N SER A 33 -16.72 7.42 4.01
CA SER A 33 -18.13 7.32 3.66
C SER A 33 -18.53 5.85 3.40
N PRO A 34 -19.58 5.33 4.05
CA PRO A 34 -20.08 3.98 3.78
C PRO A 34 -20.61 3.80 2.36
N VAL A 35 -21.08 4.89 1.71
CA VAL A 35 -21.49 4.89 0.31
C VAL A 35 -20.30 4.57 -0.60
N MET A 36 -19.18 5.27 -0.38
CA MET A 36 -17.95 5.02 -1.12
C MET A 36 -17.34 3.66 -0.76
N GLY A 37 -17.39 3.30 0.53
CA GLY A 37 -17.02 1.97 1.05
C GLY A 37 -17.64 0.84 0.26
N TRP A 38 -18.94 0.94 0.02
CA TRP A 38 -19.67 -0.03 -0.78
C TRP A 38 -19.39 0.10 -2.28
N TYR A 39 -19.35 1.32 -2.81
CA TYR A 39 -19.14 1.59 -4.24
C TYR A 39 -17.78 1.10 -4.76
N LEU A 40 -16.71 1.35 -4.03
CA LEU A 40 -15.35 0.90 -4.36
C LEU A 40 -14.88 -0.29 -3.51
N THR A 41 -15.82 -0.95 -2.84
CA THR A 41 -15.69 -2.28 -2.24
C THR A 41 -14.58 -2.44 -1.20
N HIS A 42 -14.15 -1.36 -0.55
CA HIS A 42 -13.21 -1.42 0.59
C HIS A 42 -13.90 -1.60 1.95
N VAL A 43 -15.23 -1.42 2.02
CA VAL A 43 -15.98 -1.83 3.21
C VAL A 43 -15.85 -3.35 3.42
N LEU A 44 -15.60 -3.76 4.65
CA LEU A 44 -15.29 -5.14 5.05
C LEU A 44 -14.04 -5.75 4.40
N SER A 45 -13.20 -4.95 3.71
CA SER A 45 -11.90 -5.45 3.26
C SER A 45 -11.04 -5.79 4.46
N SER A 46 -10.44 -6.97 4.46
CA SER A 46 -9.61 -7.50 5.54
C SER A 46 -8.14 -7.55 5.15
N SER A 47 -7.27 -7.60 6.15
CA SER A 47 -5.86 -7.95 6.00
C SER A 47 -5.68 -9.43 5.72
N PHE A 48 -4.61 -9.78 5.00
CA PHE A 48 -4.23 -11.17 4.77
C PHE A 48 -4.08 -11.99 6.05
N ASP A 49 -3.55 -11.40 7.12
CA ASP A 49 -3.36 -12.07 8.42
C ASP A 49 -4.67 -12.47 9.11
N TRP A 50 -5.78 -11.80 8.77
CA TRP A 50 -7.08 -12.04 9.39
C TRP A 50 -7.77 -13.28 8.82
N ASP A 51 -7.82 -13.41 7.49
CA ASP A 51 -8.61 -14.44 6.81
C ASP A 51 -7.90 -15.13 5.63
N GLY A 52 -6.63 -14.80 5.36
CA GLY A 52 -5.85 -15.34 4.26
C GLY A 52 -6.20 -14.76 2.88
N ASN A 53 -7.10 -13.78 2.78
CA ASN A 53 -7.45 -13.13 1.52
C ASN A 53 -6.58 -11.90 1.26
N MET A 54 -6.28 -11.65 -0.01
CA MET A 54 -5.63 -10.39 -0.39
C MET A 54 -6.59 -9.22 -0.17
N PRO A 55 -6.13 -8.09 0.39
CA PRO A 55 -6.93 -6.89 0.52
C PRO A 55 -7.56 -6.44 -0.80
N ASN A 56 -8.75 -5.87 -0.75
CA ASN A 56 -9.43 -5.36 -1.94
C ASN A 56 -8.69 -4.12 -2.48
N GLU A 57 -8.19 -4.24 -3.70
CA GLU A 57 -7.38 -3.22 -4.35
C GLU A 57 -8.17 -2.09 -5.02
N ASN A 58 -9.48 -2.24 -5.18
CA ASN A 58 -10.29 -1.37 -6.03
C ASN A 58 -10.22 0.09 -5.57
N TYR A 59 -10.47 0.38 -4.28
CA TYR A 59 -10.37 1.75 -3.77
C TYR A 59 -8.96 2.34 -3.93
N ALA A 60 -7.92 1.59 -3.56
CA ALA A 60 -6.54 2.05 -3.71
C ALA A 60 -6.17 2.35 -5.17
N ARG A 61 -6.61 1.50 -6.09
CA ARG A 61 -6.43 1.66 -7.53
C ARG A 61 -7.11 2.94 -8.01
N GLU A 62 -8.37 3.16 -7.68
CA GLU A 62 -9.10 4.35 -8.15
C GLU A 62 -8.58 5.65 -7.53
N VAL A 63 -8.13 5.62 -6.27
CA VAL A 63 -7.47 6.78 -5.64
C VAL A 63 -6.25 7.20 -6.44
N MET A 64 -5.38 6.26 -6.81
CA MET A 64 -4.18 6.56 -7.61
C MET A 64 -4.52 6.90 -9.05
N GLN A 65 -5.39 6.10 -9.68
CA GLN A 65 -5.61 6.13 -11.12
C GLN A 65 -6.55 7.25 -11.56
N LEU A 66 -7.66 7.45 -10.85
CA LEU A 66 -8.72 8.36 -11.28
C LEU A 66 -8.77 9.63 -10.46
N PHE A 67 -8.42 9.57 -9.17
CA PHE A 67 -8.60 10.72 -8.28
C PHE A 67 -7.33 11.56 -8.10
N THR A 68 -6.14 11.01 -8.34
CA THR A 68 -4.88 11.72 -8.04
C THR A 68 -3.89 11.71 -9.20
N ILE A 69 -3.00 10.71 -9.25
CA ILE A 69 -1.74 10.75 -10.02
C ILE A 69 -1.90 10.30 -11.47
N GLY A 70 -2.92 9.51 -11.78
CA GLY A 70 -3.13 8.95 -13.11
C GLY A 70 -2.18 7.79 -13.44
N LEU A 71 -2.33 7.22 -14.64
CA LEU A 71 -1.56 6.05 -15.10
C LEU A 71 -0.10 6.37 -15.48
N PHE A 72 0.16 7.58 -15.97
CA PHE A 72 1.44 7.95 -16.56
C PHE A 72 1.93 9.29 -16.04
N HIS A 73 3.24 9.41 -15.85
CA HIS A 73 3.83 10.70 -15.51
C HIS A 73 3.66 11.68 -16.67
N LEU A 74 3.35 12.94 -16.33
CA LEU A 74 3.19 14.01 -17.29
C LEU A 74 4.30 15.06 -17.17
N ASN A 75 4.58 15.73 -18.28
CA ASN A 75 5.32 16.98 -18.34
C ASN A 75 4.43 18.13 -17.84
N LYS A 76 5.02 19.31 -17.61
CA LYS A 76 4.27 20.50 -17.15
C LYS A 76 3.21 20.98 -18.15
N ASP A 77 3.37 20.63 -19.42
CA ASP A 77 2.42 20.92 -20.50
C ASP A 77 1.33 19.84 -20.67
N GLY A 78 1.30 18.82 -19.80
CA GLY A 78 0.34 17.72 -19.83
C GLY A 78 0.70 16.59 -20.80
N THR A 79 1.80 16.67 -21.53
CA THR A 79 2.24 15.56 -22.41
C THR A 79 2.85 14.41 -21.61
N PRO A 80 2.70 13.14 -22.03
CA PRO A 80 3.30 12.00 -21.32
C PRO A 80 4.83 12.07 -21.29
N LYS A 81 5.43 11.80 -20.13
CA LYS A 81 6.87 11.56 -20.02
C LYS A 81 7.20 10.19 -20.60
N LEU A 82 8.24 10.17 -21.44
CA LEU A 82 8.74 8.94 -22.05
C LEU A 82 9.99 8.45 -21.30
N ASP A 83 10.15 7.14 -21.24
CA ASP A 83 11.38 6.49 -20.78
C ASP A 83 12.46 6.45 -21.88
N ALA A 84 13.61 5.84 -21.58
CA ALA A 84 14.73 5.71 -22.52
C ALA A 84 14.38 4.90 -23.78
N SER A 85 13.31 4.10 -23.75
CA SER A 85 12.81 3.31 -24.88
C SER A 85 11.72 4.02 -25.68
N GLY A 86 11.34 5.24 -25.29
CA GLY A 86 10.26 5.99 -25.92
C GLY A 86 8.85 5.55 -25.49
N LYS A 87 8.72 4.67 -24.48
CA LYS A 87 7.41 4.28 -23.91
C LYS A 87 6.99 5.29 -22.84
N LYS A 88 5.69 5.50 -22.67
CA LYS A 88 5.14 6.30 -21.56
C LYS A 88 5.56 5.68 -20.21
N ARG A 89 6.07 6.53 -19.32
CA ARG A 89 6.48 6.12 -17.98
C ARG A 89 5.27 6.00 -17.05
N GLU A 90 5.02 4.80 -16.56
CA GLU A 90 3.98 4.49 -15.58
C GLU A 90 4.27 5.16 -14.23
N THR A 91 3.23 5.61 -13.52
CA THR A 91 3.33 6.28 -12.21
C THR A 91 3.49 5.32 -11.05
N TYR A 92 2.96 4.09 -11.20
CA TYR A 92 2.99 3.03 -10.22
C TYR A 92 2.96 1.68 -10.94
N SER A 93 3.14 0.62 -10.17
CA SER A 93 3.05 -0.77 -10.62
C SER A 93 1.99 -1.52 -9.82
N ASN A 94 1.65 -2.75 -10.22
CA ASN A 94 0.68 -3.55 -9.49
C ASN A 94 1.07 -3.80 -8.02
N ARG A 95 2.38 -3.87 -7.73
CA ARG A 95 2.89 -4.00 -6.36
C ARG A 95 2.49 -2.81 -5.48
N HIS A 96 2.52 -1.60 -6.04
CA HIS A 96 2.09 -0.40 -5.31
C HIS A 96 0.59 -0.47 -5.02
N ILE A 97 -0.24 -0.86 -5.99
CA ILE A 97 -1.69 -1.03 -5.79
C ILE A 97 -1.99 -1.99 -4.62
N LEU A 98 -1.36 -3.16 -4.61
CA LEU A 98 -1.54 -4.14 -3.53
C LEU A 98 -1.02 -3.62 -2.18
N SER A 99 0.07 -2.86 -2.18
CA SER A 99 0.62 -2.27 -0.94
C SER A 99 -0.31 -1.18 -0.38
N PHE A 100 -0.89 -0.36 -1.26
CA PHE A 100 -1.81 0.71 -0.89
C PHE A 100 -3.18 0.15 -0.49
N ALA A 101 -3.62 -0.98 -1.07
CA ALA A 101 -4.85 -1.67 -0.68
C ALA A 101 -4.89 -2.00 0.82
N LYS A 102 -3.73 -2.34 1.39
CA LYS A 102 -3.58 -2.61 2.82
C LYS A 102 -3.99 -1.42 3.70
N VAL A 103 -3.80 -0.18 3.24
CA VAL A 103 -4.21 1.04 3.98
C VAL A 103 -5.73 1.07 4.20
N PHE A 104 -6.50 0.49 3.27
CA PHE A 104 -7.96 0.54 3.28
C PHE A 104 -8.61 -0.73 3.85
N THR A 105 -7.84 -1.53 4.60
CA THR A 105 -8.37 -2.70 5.32
C THR A 105 -9.02 -2.28 6.63
N GLY A 106 -9.95 -3.09 7.15
CA GLY A 106 -10.59 -2.89 8.45
C GLY A 106 -11.73 -1.88 8.49
N PHE A 107 -12.13 -1.29 7.37
CA PHE A 107 -13.30 -0.40 7.35
C PHE A 107 -14.59 -1.18 7.51
N ILE A 108 -15.41 -0.84 8.50
CA ILE A 108 -16.71 -1.47 8.78
C ILE A 108 -17.82 -0.43 8.90
N ASN A 109 -19.03 -0.80 8.51
CA ASN A 109 -20.21 0.05 8.75
C ASN A 109 -20.47 0.19 10.25
N GLN A 110 -20.94 1.37 10.64
CA GLN A 110 -21.43 1.59 12.00
C GLN A 110 -22.72 0.82 12.24
N ALA A 111 -23.00 0.53 13.51
CA ALA A 111 -24.31 -0.01 13.88
C ALA A 111 -25.42 0.96 13.44
N PRO A 112 -26.58 0.45 13.02
CA PRO A 112 -27.72 1.31 12.74
C PRO A 112 -28.17 2.05 14.00
N ARG A 113 -28.61 3.29 13.86
CA ARG A 113 -29.21 4.11 14.92
C ARG A 113 -30.61 4.57 14.54
N MET A 114 -31.45 4.85 15.54
CA MET A 114 -32.77 5.43 15.30
C MET A 114 -32.67 6.82 14.66
N ASN A 115 -33.69 7.22 13.90
CA ASN A 115 -33.78 8.50 13.18
C ASN A 115 -32.71 8.69 12.09
N ALA A 116 -32.36 7.61 11.40
CA ALA A 116 -31.54 7.59 10.20
C ALA A 116 -32.21 6.65 9.20
N GLU A 117 -32.29 7.02 7.91
CA GLU A 117 -32.71 6.09 6.87
C GLU A 117 -31.77 4.88 6.85
N PHE A 118 -32.32 3.68 7.04
CA PHE A 118 -31.57 2.43 6.92
C PHE A 118 -32.22 1.54 5.86
N THR A 119 -31.43 1.17 4.86
CA THR A 119 -31.82 0.16 3.87
C THR A 119 -31.02 -1.12 4.16
N ILE A 120 -31.72 -2.25 4.31
CA ILE A 120 -31.12 -3.60 4.48
C ILE A 120 -30.18 -3.68 5.71
N GLY A 121 -30.53 -3.01 6.82
CA GLY A 121 -29.85 -3.17 8.11
C GLY A 121 -28.45 -2.54 8.22
N ASN A 122 -28.00 -1.80 7.22
CA ASN A 122 -26.70 -1.11 7.23
C ASN A 122 -26.87 0.41 7.43
N ASN A 123 -25.94 1.01 8.16
CA ASN A 123 -25.84 2.46 8.33
C ASN A 123 -24.99 3.05 7.19
N TYR A 124 -25.65 3.75 6.25
CA TYR A 124 -24.99 4.43 5.13
C TYR A 124 -24.83 5.94 5.32
N ILE A 125 -25.06 6.44 6.54
CA ILE A 125 -25.02 7.87 6.86
C ILE A 125 -23.81 8.19 7.72
N ASP A 126 -23.55 7.39 8.74
CA ASP A 126 -22.44 7.64 9.64
C ASP A 126 -21.10 7.13 9.06
N PRO A 127 -19.99 7.84 9.26
CA PRO A 127 -18.67 7.42 8.78
C PRO A 127 -18.30 6.01 9.27
N MET A 128 -17.77 5.18 8.36
CA MET A 128 -17.26 3.85 8.66
C MET A 128 -16.23 3.89 9.79
N GLY A 129 -16.23 2.86 10.63
CA GLY A 129 -15.24 2.67 11.68
C GLY A 129 -14.09 1.78 11.24
N LEU A 130 -12.96 1.85 11.93
CA LEU A 130 -11.87 0.88 11.77
C LEU A 130 -12.03 -0.24 12.81
N HIS A 131 -12.14 -1.47 12.32
CA HIS A 131 -12.09 -2.68 13.12
C HIS A 131 -10.66 -3.22 13.13
N ALA A 132 -9.94 -2.94 14.22
CA ALA A 132 -8.50 -3.21 14.34
C ALA A 132 -8.09 -4.65 13.95
N PRO A 133 -8.80 -5.73 14.32
CA PRO A 133 -8.43 -7.09 13.92
C PRO A 133 -8.44 -7.35 12.41
N PHE A 134 -9.14 -6.53 11.62
CA PHE A 134 -9.23 -6.68 10.16
C PHE A 134 -8.22 -5.77 9.44
N HIS A 135 -7.53 -4.88 10.16
CA HIS A 135 -6.61 -3.92 9.58
C HIS A 135 -5.20 -4.51 9.47
N ASP A 136 -4.55 -4.33 8.32
CA ASP A 136 -3.15 -4.68 8.14
C ASP A 136 -2.32 -3.67 8.93
N VAL A 137 -1.57 -4.10 9.94
CA VAL A 137 -0.78 -3.20 10.81
C VAL A 137 0.67 -3.04 10.37
N TYR A 138 1.12 -3.81 9.38
CA TYR A 138 2.52 -3.81 8.97
C TYR A 138 2.90 -2.55 8.18
N PRO A 139 4.20 -2.20 8.10
CA PRO A 139 4.67 -1.10 7.26
C PRO A 139 4.29 -1.31 5.78
N LYS A 140 3.72 -0.28 5.17
CA LYS A 140 3.28 -0.25 3.77
C LYS A 140 4.17 0.72 2.99
N PRO A 141 4.84 0.28 1.91
CA PRO A 141 5.69 1.15 1.12
C PRO A 141 4.86 2.22 0.39
N ASP A 142 5.38 3.45 0.33
CA ASP A 142 4.87 4.52 -0.53
C ASP A 142 5.44 4.42 -1.96
N LEU A 143 5.11 5.38 -2.83
CA LEU A 143 5.60 5.41 -4.23
C LEU A 143 7.10 5.73 -4.37
N HIS A 144 7.75 6.11 -3.28
CA HIS A 144 9.13 6.59 -3.23
C HIS A 144 10.05 5.67 -2.39
N GLY A 145 9.53 4.54 -1.89
CA GLY A 145 10.28 3.59 -1.07
C GLY A 145 10.34 3.95 0.42
N ASN A 146 9.63 4.98 0.88
CA ASN A 146 9.40 5.18 2.31
C ASN A 146 8.28 4.25 2.79
N PHE A 147 8.06 4.19 4.10
CA PHE A 147 7.03 3.35 4.69
C PHE A 147 6.06 4.17 5.54
N ILE A 148 4.79 3.79 5.46
CA ILE A 148 3.73 4.24 6.36
C ILE A 148 3.28 3.01 7.16
N GLY A 149 3.25 3.11 8.48
CA GLY A 149 2.78 2.04 9.36
C GLY A 149 2.05 2.60 10.57
N ASP A 150 1.22 1.77 11.17
CA ASP A 150 0.46 2.10 12.39
C ASP A 150 1.34 2.10 13.64
N GLY A 151 2.54 1.53 13.51
CA GLY A 151 3.60 1.53 14.50
C GLY A 151 4.96 1.35 13.85
N TYR A 152 6.00 1.33 14.68
CA TYR A 152 7.33 0.93 14.22
C TYR A 152 7.37 -0.60 14.05
N PRO A 153 7.96 -1.12 12.97
CA PRO A 153 8.13 -2.56 12.82
C PRO A 153 8.93 -3.10 14.00
N LEU A 154 8.40 -4.14 14.64
CA LEU A 154 9.10 -4.87 15.69
C LEU A 154 10.11 -5.81 15.03
N CYS A 155 11.21 -6.12 15.73
CA CYS A 155 12.20 -7.08 15.21
C CYS A 155 11.63 -8.50 15.00
N SER A 156 10.45 -8.78 15.58
CA SER A 156 9.70 -10.03 15.40
C SER A 156 8.83 -10.07 14.16
N ASP A 157 8.52 -8.91 13.56
CA ASP A 157 7.61 -8.84 12.43
C ASP A 157 8.31 -9.32 11.16
N PRO A 158 7.64 -10.11 10.30
CA PRO A 158 8.21 -10.50 9.03
C PRO A 158 8.46 -9.24 8.19
N PRO A 159 9.69 -9.04 7.69
CA PRO A 159 10.00 -7.85 6.92
C PRO A 159 9.26 -7.91 5.57
N PRO A 160 8.92 -6.76 4.94
CA PRO A 160 8.23 -6.75 3.66
C PRO A 160 8.98 -7.57 2.59
N PRO A 161 8.28 -8.19 1.62
CA PRO A 161 8.93 -8.96 0.55
C PRO A 161 10.03 -8.14 -0.13
N GLN A 162 11.20 -8.76 -0.35
CA GLN A 162 12.38 -8.13 -0.96
C GLN A 162 12.96 -6.91 -0.21
N SER A 163 12.50 -6.59 1.01
CA SER A 163 13.05 -5.47 1.80
C SER A 163 14.56 -5.58 2.04
N PHE A 164 15.10 -6.79 1.99
CA PHE A 164 16.54 -7.04 2.06
C PHE A 164 17.31 -6.41 0.88
N LEU A 165 16.68 -6.14 -0.27
CA LEU A 165 17.31 -5.51 -1.43
C LEU A 165 17.24 -3.96 -1.40
N GLU A 166 16.52 -3.37 -0.45
CA GLU A 166 16.28 -1.93 -0.42
C GLU A 166 17.49 -1.12 0.05
N GLN A 167 17.62 0.11 -0.45
CA GLN A 167 18.62 1.06 0.03
C GLN A 167 18.56 1.20 1.55
N GLY A 168 19.72 1.10 2.21
CA GLY A 168 19.82 1.17 3.67
C GLY A 168 19.70 -0.18 4.39
N ALA A 169 19.37 -1.28 3.70
CA ALA A 169 19.42 -2.61 4.29
C ALA A 169 20.81 -2.94 4.83
N LYS A 170 20.88 -3.43 6.08
CA LYS A 170 22.12 -3.74 6.79
C LYS A 170 22.30 -5.24 6.96
N TYR A 171 23.45 -5.73 6.55
CA TYR A 171 23.84 -7.13 6.61
C TYR A 171 24.96 -7.30 7.61
N TYR A 172 24.84 -8.32 8.46
CA TYR A 172 25.88 -8.71 9.41
C TYR A 172 26.34 -10.12 9.10
N ARG A 173 27.66 -10.34 9.11
CA ARG A 173 28.20 -11.67 8.90
C ARG A 173 28.00 -12.53 10.16
N ARG A 174 27.20 -13.59 10.06
CA ARG A 174 27.11 -14.67 11.06
C ARG A 174 28.01 -15.84 10.66
N THR A 175 28.61 -16.49 11.65
CA THR A 175 29.49 -17.67 11.47
C THR A 175 28.78 -18.99 11.75
N ASP A 176 27.57 -18.94 12.29
CA ASP A 176 26.69 -20.06 12.55
C ASP A 176 25.75 -20.25 11.36
N GLY A 177 26.00 -21.30 10.57
CA GLY A 177 25.18 -21.67 9.43
C GLY A 177 23.88 -22.33 9.89
N GLY A 178 22.76 -21.65 9.69
CA GLY A 178 21.43 -22.26 9.77
C GLY A 178 20.98 -22.77 8.40
N ASP A 179 20.19 -23.84 8.38
CA ASP A 179 19.73 -24.53 7.17
C ASP A 179 18.71 -23.74 6.31
N THR A 180 18.31 -22.53 6.73
CA THR A 180 17.29 -21.69 6.06
C THR A 180 17.87 -20.39 5.51
N ALA A 181 18.98 -20.46 4.77
CA ALA A 181 19.60 -19.30 4.13
C ALA A 181 19.24 -19.19 2.63
N LEU A 182 18.92 -17.96 2.19
CA LEU A 182 18.78 -17.64 0.77
C LEU A 182 20.15 -17.74 0.09
N SER A 183 20.29 -18.68 -0.87
CA SER A 183 21.51 -18.82 -1.66
C SER A 183 21.54 -17.77 -2.77
N LEU A 184 22.54 -16.90 -2.73
CA LEU A 184 22.72 -15.83 -3.72
C LEU A 184 23.44 -16.35 -4.97
N GLY A 185 22.97 -15.95 -6.15
CA GLY A 185 23.66 -16.24 -7.41
C GLY A 185 24.97 -15.44 -7.51
N ALA A 186 26.02 -16.02 -8.09
CA ALA A 186 27.33 -15.35 -8.23
C ALA A 186 27.27 -14.02 -9.02
N GLY A 187 26.27 -13.86 -9.88
CA GLY A 187 26.03 -12.64 -10.66
C GLY A 187 24.99 -11.69 -10.07
N SER A 188 24.39 -11.98 -8.91
CA SER A 188 23.37 -11.10 -8.36
C SER A 188 23.96 -9.80 -7.84
N ALA A 189 23.20 -8.71 -7.98
CA ALA A 189 23.61 -7.41 -7.47
C ALA A 189 23.85 -7.46 -5.96
N LEU A 190 23.05 -8.24 -5.22
CA LEU A 190 23.23 -8.44 -3.79
C LEU A 190 24.52 -9.20 -3.47
N SER A 191 24.82 -10.28 -4.21
CA SER A 191 26.08 -11.01 -4.05
C SER A 191 27.30 -10.11 -4.31
N GLN A 192 27.24 -9.27 -5.34
CA GLN A 192 28.30 -8.30 -5.63
C GLN A 192 28.41 -7.22 -4.55
N ALA A 193 27.29 -6.75 -4.00
CA ALA A 193 27.29 -5.76 -2.93
C ALA A 193 27.89 -6.32 -1.62
N LEU A 194 27.61 -7.59 -1.31
CA LEU A 194 28.10 -8.25 -0.10
C LEU A 194 29.54 -8.77 -0.25
N CYS A 195 29.89 -9.28 -1.44
CA CYS A 195 31.10 -10.07 -1.65
C CYS A 195 32.05 -9.55 -2.72
N GLY A 196 31.71 -8.43 -3.37
CA GLY A 196 32.50 -7.84 -4.44
C GLY A 196 32.43 -8.62 -5.77
N PRO A 197 33.07 -8.09 -6.83
CA PRO A 197 32.91 -8.57 -8.22
C PRO A 197 33.48 -9.97 -8.51
N GLN A 198 34.15 -10.62 -7.55
CA GLN A 198 34.76 -11.93 -7.72
C GLN A 198 34.20 -13.01 -6.76
N GLY A 199 33.11 -12.71 -6.04
CA GLY A 199 32.48 -13.67 -5.12
C GLY A 199 33.30 -14.04 -3.88
N LYS A 200 34.45 -13.36 -3.65
CA LYS A 200 35.24 -13.51 -2.43
C LYS A 200 34.73 -12.54 -1.38
N CYS A 201 33.76 -13.00 -0.58
CA CYS A 201 33.21 -12.21 0.51
C CYS A 201 34.31 -11.74 1.45
N GLY A 202 34.51 -10.42 1.50
CA GLY A 202 35.55 -9.79 2.29
C GLY A 202 35.34 -9.97 3.81
N SER A 203 36.30 -9.51 4.59
CA SER A 203 36.29 -9.52 6.06
C SER A 203 35.38 -8.45 6.70
N LEU A 204 34.50 -7.81 5.92
CA LEU A 204 33.58 -6.80 6.45
C LEU A 204 32.51 -7.48 7.31
N TYR A 205 32.43 -7.06 8.57
CA TYR A 205 31.42 -7.54 9.52
C TYR A 205 30.02 -6.97 9.26
N THR A 206 29.95 -5.80 8.62
CA THR A 206 28.69 -5.11 8.32
C THR A 206 28.72 -4.46 6.94
N VAL A 207 27.69 -4.69 6.14
CA VAL A 207 27.48 -4.05 4.82
C VAL A 207 26.14 -3.33 4.83
N THR A 208 26.09 -2.08 4.38
CA THR A 208 24.85 -1.32 4.19
C THR A 208 24.66 -1.04 2.70
N LEU A 209 23.49 -1.39 2.14
CA LEU A 209 23.20 -1.12 0.74
C LEU A 209 23.09 0.39 0.49
N ARG A 210 23.78 0.89 -0.53
CA ARG A 210 23.77 2.32 -0.90
C ARG A 210 22.64 2.69 -1.84
N GLU A 211 22.04 1.71 -2.49
CA GLU A 211 20.96 1.84 -3.45
C GLU A 211 20.07 0.58 -3.38
N THR A 212 18.83 0.70 -3.85
CA THR A 212 17.93 -0.45 -3.99
C THR A 212 18.39 -1.31 -5.16
N LEU A 213 18.58 -2.60 -4.92
CA LEU A 213 19.10 -3.56 -5.88
C LEU A 213 17.97 -4.30 -6.61
N ALA A 214 18.16 -4.58 -7.91
CA ALA A 214 17.24 -5.44 -8.65
C ALA A 214 17.38 -6.90 -8.17
N CYS A 215 16.24 -7.58 -7.99
CA CYS A 215 16.22 -8.99 -7.60
C CYS A 215 16.76 -9.89 -8.72
N SER A 216 17.44 -10.98 -8.35
CA SER A 216 17.94 -11.98 -9.29
C SER A 216 17.61 -13.41 -8.83
N GLY A 217 16.89 -14.17 -9.67
CA GLY A 217 16.60 -15.59 -9.42
C GLY A 217 15.73 -15.80 -8.18
N SER A 218 16.21 -16.62 -7.24
CA SER A 218 15.53 -16.92 -5.97
C SER A 218 15.27 -15.70 -5.10
N GLU A 219 16.05 -14.62 -5.28
CA GLU A 219 15.84 -13.34 -4.58
C GLU A 219 14.49 -12.70 -4.92
N CYS A 220 13.96 -12.95 -6.12
CA CYS A 220 12.69 -12.35 -6.53
C CYS A 220 11.47 -12.99 -5.84
N SER A 221 11.63 -14.21 -5.32
CA SER A 221 10.58 -14.99 -4.64
C SER A 221 10.81 -15.14 -3.13
N ALA A 222 11.82 -14.46 -2.59
CA ALA A 222 12.22 -14.50 -1.19
C ALA A 222 11.45 -13.50 -0.31
#